data_AF-X0Z3Y2-F1
#
_entry.id   AF-X0Z3Y2-F1
#
_cell.length_a   1.000
_cell.length_b   1.000
_cell.length_c   1.000
_cell.angle_alpha   90.00
_cell.angle_beta   90.00
_cell.angle_gamma   90.00
#
_symmetry.space_group_name_H-M   'P 1'
#
loop_
_entity.id
_entity.type
_entity.pdbx_description
1 polymer ?
#
loop_
_entity_poly.entity_id
_entity_poly.type
_entity_poly.pdbx_seq_one_letter_code
_entity_poly.pdbx_strand_id
1 'polypeptide(L)'
;ICPEFIDGYGIAIMPTTGRYFQVPYGIIVPQKVENLLVAGRCVAGDKISHAATRQICCCTVTGQGAGVAAAVSIKDKTSCRQVNISKVQKVLKKQGVRID
;
A
#
# COMPACT_ATOMS: atom_id res chain seq x y z
N ILE A 1 -0.24 -7.79 -1.88
CA ILE A 1 -1.21 -7.62 -2.98
C ILE A 1 -2.62 -7.45 -2.43
N CYS A 2 -3.47 -6.63 -3.07
CA CYS A 2 -4.86 -6.43 -2.66
C CYS A 2 -5.80 -7.11 -3.67
N PRO A 3 -6.81 -7.90 -3.22
CA PRO A 3 -7.75 -8.51 -4.15
C PRO A 3 -8.50 -7.44 -4.95
N GLU A 4 -8.94 -7.76 -6.16
CA GLU A 4 -9.86 -6.93 -6.96
C GLU A 4 -11.28 -6.94 -6.36
N PHE A 5 -11.40 -6.54 -5.10
CA PHE A 5 -12.66 -6.35 -4.41
C PHE A 5 -12.99 -4.86 -4.40
N ILE A 6 -14.12 -4.49 -5.00
CA ILE A 6 -14.62 -3.13 -5.04
C ILE A 6 -16.01 -3.13 -4.44
N ASP A 7 -16.19 -2.39 -3.36
CA ASP A 7 -17.49 -2.19 -2.75
C ASP A 7 -17.65 -0.73 -2.33
N GLY A 8 -18.62 -0.07 -2.95
CA GLY A 8 -18.98 1.30 -2.67
C GLY A 8 -19.62 2.01 -3.84
N TYR A 9 -20.33 3.09 -3.52
CA TYR A 9 -20.94 3.98 -4.49
C TYR A 9 -21.83 3.32 -5.56
N GLY A 10 -22.55 2.26 -5.18
CA GLY A 10 -23.45 1.50 -6.06
C GLY A 10 -22.73 0.47 -6.95
N ILE A 11 -21.45 0.21 -6.72
CA ILE A 11 -20.66 -0.80 -7.43
C ILE A 11 -20.24 -1.89 -6.43
N ALA A 12 -20.44 -3.16 -6.83
CA ALA A 12 -19.96 -4.33 -6.13
C ALA A 12 -19.27 -5.28 -7.12
N ILE A 13 -17.94 -5.40 -7.02
CA ILE A 13 -17.13 -6.34 -7.78
C ILE A 13 -16.55 -7.34 -6.80
N MET A 14 -17.00 -8.60 -6.91
CA MET A 14 -16.51 -9.71 -6.10
C MET A 14 -15.23 -10.31 -6.72
N PRO A 15 -14.22 -10.66 -5.91
CA PRO A 15 -12.96 -11.21 -6.39
C PRO A 15 -13.14 -12.69 -6.78
N THR A 16 -13.74 -12.96 -7.94
CA THR A 16 -14.00 -14.32 -8.46
C THR A 16 -12.85 -14.88 -9.29
N THR A 17 -11.97 -14.02 -9.78
CA THR A 17 -10.88 -14.36 -10.72
C THR A 17 -9.55 -14.68 -10.03
N GLY A 18 -9.46 -14.48 -8.71
CA GLY A 18 -8.20 -14.58 -7.97
C GLY A 18 -7.15 -13.53 -8.38
N ARG A 19 -7.57 -12.48 -9.08
CA ARG A 19 -6.70 -11.37 -9.47
C ARG A 19 -6.48 -10.42 -8.32
N TYR A 20 -5.31 -9.79 -8.35
CA TYR A 20 -4.91 -8.80 -7.37
C TYR A 20 -4.28 -7.62 -8.07
N PHE A 21 -4.40 -6.45 -7.45
CA PHE A 21 -3.67 -5.27 -7.87
C PHE A 21 -2.53 -4.95 -6.90
N GLN A 22 -1.52 -4.28 -7.46
CA GLN A 22 -0.39 -3.75 -6.71
C GLN A 22 -0.73 -2.35 -6.20
N VAL A 23 -0.25 -2.04 -5.00
CA VAL A 23 -0.47 -0.75 -4.36
C VAL A 23 0.82 0.07 -4.47
N PRO A 24 0.83 1.21 -5.17
CA PRO A 24 2.04 2.01 -5.32
C PRO A 24 2.49 2.58 -3.97
N TYR A 25 3.79 2.56 -3.69
CA TYR A 25 4.34 3.13 -2.45
C TYR A 25 4.05 4.62 -2.31
N GLY A 26 4.01 5.35 -3.42
CA GLY A 26 3.77 6.81 -3.40
C GLY A 26 2.44 7.22 -2.77
N ILE A 27 1.42 6.35 -2.73
CA ILE A 27 0.12 6.71 -2.16
C ILE A 27 0.16 6.90 -0.64
N ILE A 28 1.17 6.34 0.03
CA ILE A 28 1.35 6.45 1.49
C ILE A 28 2.39 7.50 1.89
N VAL A 29 3.01 8.19 0.91
CA VAL A 29 4.05 9.19 1.12
C VAL A 29 3.48 10.61 0.95
N PRO A 30 3.38 11.41 2.03
CA PRO A 30 2.93 12.80 1.95
C PRO A 30 3.84 13.66 1.05
N GLN A 31 3.26 14.65 0.38
CA GLN A 31 4.02 15.53 -0.52
C GLN A 31 4.89 16.56 0.22
N LYS A 32 4.41 17.09 1.35
CA LYS A 32 5.04 18.25 2.04
C LYS A 32 5.73 17.91 3.36
N VAL A 33 5.58 16.68 3.86
CA VAL A 33 6.08 16.27 5.17
C VAL A 33 7.02 15.08 4.98
N GLU A 34 8.25 15.20 5.47
CA GLU A 34 9.22 14.10 5.47
C GLU A 34 9.02 13.18 6.68
N ASN A 35 9.43 11.91 6.54
CA ASN A 35 9.41 10.89 7.61
C ASN A 35 8.03 10.63 8.25
N LEU A 36 6.96 11.05 7.59
CA LEU A 36 5.59 10.68 7.91
C LEU A 36 5.09 9.72 6.83
N LEU A 37 4.50 8.60 7.22
CA LEU A 37 3.79 7.69 6.32
C LEU A 37 2.34 7.61 6.75
N VAL A 38 1.43 7.68 5.78
CA VAL A 38 -0.02 7.63 6.04
C VAL A 38 -0.58 6.42 5.31
N ALA A 39 -0.99 5.40 6.07
CA ALA A 39 -1.55 4.17 5.54
C ALA A 39 -3.06 4.07 5.83
N GLY A 40 -3.74 3.16 5.12
CA GLY A 40 -5.17 2.94 5.31
C GLY A 40 -6.05 3.73 4.32
N ARG A 41 -7.12 4.33 4.83
CA ARG A 41 -8.18 4.97 4.02
C ARG A 41 -7.83 6.39 3.54
N CYS A 42 -6.67 6.93 3.91
CA CYS A 42 -6.22 8.28 3.59
C CYS A 42 -5.63 8.39 2.17
N VAL A 43 -6.26 7.74 1.18
CA VAL A 43 -5.78 7.67 -0.20
C VAL A 43 -6.72 8.46 -1.09
N ALA A 44 -6.15 9.36 -1.90
CA ALA A 44 -6.90 10.06 -2.93
C ALA A 44 -6.99 9.21 -4.21
N GLY A 45 -8.11 9.27 -4.89
CA GLY A 45 -8.34 8.58 -6.17
C GLY A 45 -9.71 8.91 -6.73
N ASP A 46 -9.98 8.45 -7.94
CA ASP A 46 -11.33 8.51 -8.51
C ASP A 46 -12.31 7.64 -7.68
N LYS A 47 -13.59 7.72 -8.02
CA LYS A 47 -14.68 7.03 -7.33
C LYS A 47 -14.44 5.51 -7.19
N ILE A 48 -13.93 4.86 -8.24
CA ILE A 48 -13.69 3.41 -8.29
C ILE A 48 -12.41 3.06 -7.53
N SER A 49 -11.32 3.78 -7.80
CA SER A 49 -10.03 3.62 -7.14
C SER A 49 -10.15 3.80 -5.62
N HIS A 50 -10.92 4.79 -5.17
CA HIS A 50 -11.20 5.02 -3.76
C HIS A 50 -12.05 3.89 -3.14
N ALA A 51 -13.04 3.36 -3.88
CA ALA A 51 -13.85 2.23 -3.41
C ALA A 51 -13.02 0.95 -3.18
N ALA A 52 -12.01 0.71 -4.02
CA ALA A 52 -11.08 -0.40 -3.85
C ALA A 52 -10.08 -0.17 -2.69
N THR A 53 -9.48 1.02 -2.62
CA THR A 53 -8.39 1.32 -1.66
C THR A 53 -8.86 1.53 -0.22
N ARG A 54 -10.11 1.92 0.00
CA ARG A 54 -10.69 2.05 1.35
C ARG A 54 -11.03 0.71 2.03
N GLN A 55 -10.89 -0.41 1.32
CA GLN A 55 -11.20 -1.75 1.85
C GLN A 55 -10.17 -2.20 2.89
N ILE A 56 -10.60 -3.08 3.81
CA ILE A 56 -9.76 -3.57 4.91
C ILE A 56 -8.49 -4.24 4.36
N CYS A 57 -8.61 -5.05 3.31
CA CYS A 57 -7.46 -5.69 2.67
C CYS A 57 -6.40 -4.67 2.21
N CYS A 58 -6.83 -3.58 1.58
CA CYS A 58 -5.93 -2.52 1.13
C CYS A 58 -5.30 -1.76 2.32
N CYS A 59 -6.07 -1.53 3.39
CA CYS A 59 -5.57 -0.92 4.62
C CYS A 59 -4.48 -1.78 5.29
N THR A 60 -4.66 -3.09 5.33
CA THR A 60 -3.68 -4.02 5.89
C THR A 60 -2.37 -4.00 5.09
N VAL A 61 -2.43 -4.07 3.76
CA VAL A 61 -1.20 -4.10 2.93
C VAL A 61 -0.46 -2.76 2.95
N THR A 62 -1.18 -1.64 2.98
CA THR A 62 -0.55 -0.31 3.10
C THR A 62 0.08 -0.12 4.48
N GLY A 63 -0.58 -0.59 5.55
CA GLY A 63 -0.03 -0.57 6.91
C GLY A 63 1.25 -1.40 7.02
N GLN A 64 1.25 -2.61 6.47
CA GLN A 64 2.45 -3.46 6.43
C GLN A 64 3.58 -2.81 5.61
N GLY A 65 3.26 -2.29 4.42
CA GLY A 65 4.22 -1.60 3.57
C GLY A 65 4.84 -0.38 4.26
N ALA A 66 4.03 0.42 4.96
CA ALA A 66 4.49 1.59 5.70
C ALA A 66 5.42 1.21 6.85
N GLY A 67 5.07 0.18 7.64
CA GLY A 67 5.90 -0.29 8.74
C GLY A 67 7.26 -0.83 8.27
N VAL A 68 7.27 -1.61 7.19
CA VAL A 68 8.53 -2.10 6.60
C VAL A 68 9.37 -0.95 6.05
N ALA A 69 8.75 0.01 5.36
CA ALA A 69 9.46 1.17 4.82
C ALA A 69 10.10 2.03 5.91
N ALA A 70 9.38 2.28 7.02
CA ALA A 70 9.93 2.97 8.18
C ALA A 70 11.14 2.23 8.77
N ALA A 71 11.05 0.90 8.92
CA ALA A 71 12.16 0.10 9.44
C ALA A 71 13.40 0.12 8.51
N VAL A 72 13.20 0.11 7.19
CA VAL A 72 14.29 0.21 6.20
C VAL A 72 14.90 1.62 6.21
N SER A 73 14.07 2.66 6.25
CA SER A 73 14.48 4.06 6.32
C SER A 73 15.42 4.32 7.51
N ILE A 74 15.06 3.82 8.71
CA ILE A 74 15.90 3.94 9.91
C ILE A 74 17.25 3.21 9.72
N LYS A 75 17.24 2.00 9.17
CA LYS A 75 18.47 1.20 8.96
C LYS A 75 19.43 1.84 7.96
N ASP A 76 18.89 2.40 6.89
CA ASP A 76 19.67 3.01 5.82
C ASP A 76 20.01 4.48 6.08
N LYS A 77 19.48 5.07 7.17
CA LYS A 77 19.58 6.51 7.49
C LYS A 77 19.11 7.41 6.34
N THR A 78 18.04 7.00 5.66
CA THR A 78 17.40 7.76 4.56
C THR A 78 15.99 8.16 4.96
N SER A 79 15.41 9.18 4.31
CA SER A 79 14.01 9.55 4.59
C SER A 79 13.04 8.49 4.05
N CYS A 80 11.84 8.40 4.63
CA CYS A 80 10.81 7.49 4.13
C CYS A 80 10.47 7.73 2.64
N ARG A 81 10.67 8.95 2.12
CA ARG A 81 10.48 9.27 0.70
C ARG A 81 11.56 8.67 -0.19
N GLN A 82 12.81 8.65 0.28
CA GLN A 82 13.97 8.18 -0.48
C GLN A 82 14.36 6.73 -0.16
N VAL A 83 13.47 5.99 0.51
CA VAL A 83 13.74 4.60 0.88
C VAL A 83 13.92 3.73 -0.38
N ASN A 84 14.87 2.81 -0.33
CA ASN A 84 15.09 1.88 -1.44
C ASN A 84 13.95 0.85 -1.51
N ILE A 85 13.08 1.00 -2.51
CA ILE A 85 11.89 0.15 -2.71
C ILE A 85 12.26 -1.33 -2.90
N SER A 86 13.39 -1.63 -3.55
CA SER A 86 13.84 -3.02 -3.71
C SER A 86 14.19 -3.66 -2.36
N LYS A 87 14.72 -2.91 -1.40
CA LYS A 87 14.95 -3.42 -0.03
C LYS A 87 13.62 -3.65 0.70
N VAL A 88 12.67 -2.72 0.58
CA VAL A 88 11.32 -2.86 1.15
C VAL A 88 10.63 -4.11 0.59
N GLN A 89 10.63 -4.28 -0.72
CA GLN A 89 10.08 -5.47 -1.39
C GLN A 89 10.77 -6.76 -0.94
N LYS A 90 12.10 -6.77 -0.79
CA LYS A 90 12.82 -7.94 -0.25
C LYS A 90 12.36 -8.31 1.16
N VAL A 91 12.15 -7.33 2.04
CA VAL A 91 11.65 -7.59 3.40
C VAL A 91 10.21 -8.09 3.38
N LEU A 92 9.35 -7.49 2.56
CA LEU A 92 7.97 -7.93 2.38
C LEU A 92 7.89 -9.38 1.84
N LYS A 93 8.73 -9.74 0.85
CA LYS A 93 8.83 -11.12 0.35
C LYS A 93 9.27 -12.09 1.45
N LYS A 94 10.23 -11.71 2.31
CA LYS A 94 10.64 -12.52 3.46
C LYS A 94 9.50 -12.74 4.47
N GLN A 95 8.54 -11.81 4.55
CA GLN A 95 7.33 -11.94 5.36
C GLN A 95 6.20 -12.73 4.67
N GLY A 96 6.46 -13.33 3.50
CA GLY A 96 5.47 -14.09 2.73
C GLY A 96 4.51 -13.23 1.90
N VAL A 97 4.77 -11.91 1.78
CA VAL A 97 3.94 -11.05 0.93
C VAL A 97 4.24 -11.33 -0.54
N ARG A 98 3.19 -11.66 -1.29
CA ARG A 98 3.23 -11.79 -2.75
C ARG A 98 3.29 -10.40 -3.37
N ILE A 99 4.30 -10.15 -4.19
CA ILE A 99 4.57 -8.87 -4.88
C ILE A 99 4.98 -9.07 -6.35
N ASP A 100 5.08 -10.33 -6.77
CA ASP A 100 5.40 -10.77 -8.13
C ASP A 100 4.12 -11.05 -8.92
#